data_AF-A0A2I0WVV2-F1
#
_entry.id   AF-A0A2I0WVV2-F1
#
_cell.length_a   1.000
_cell.length_b   1.000
_cell.length_c   1.000
_cell.angle_alpha   90.00
_cell.angle_beta   90.00
_cell.angle_gamma   90.00
#
_symmetry.space_group_name_H-M   'P 1'
#
loop_
_entity.id
_entity.type
_entity.pdbx_description
1 polymer ?
#
loop_
_entity_poly.entity_id
_entity_poly.type
_entity_poly.pdbx_seq_one_letter_code
_entity_poly.pdbx_strand_id
1 'polypeptide(L)'
;MTPSLTFWMGEILKPWVVLQYHPIDSPLSNKIKQKMAVEVVKNAQFMTRSDYLHSLPSRKLADETVTRASSMRMQKLGKKFSMMIDSQASDSVETKTEHNADSSSKRDGDVIQSLAEQSIPIETHKHIRRGVLEIFNYKTVLSFQSIVSGLQGIACWSPLKNDVKTRLLVNAAALAVSAPEKDLRSVIEQVAVRVHGVYVLKTAGDPALDPLRNVVISLYQAREPNAKLRKKKVKQAAQSCLNIDISDNEYYQVMRELCIPKKFSWELKSGE
;
A
#
# COMPACT_ATOMS: atom_id res chain seq x y z
N MET A 1 18.25 43.27 14.77
CA MET A 1 18.68 41.94 15.28
C MET A 1 19.48 41.27 14.18
N THR A 2 20.80 41.34 14.25
CA THR A 2 21.73 40.74 13.30
C THR A 2 21.96 39.27 13.67
N PRO A 3 21.98 38.33 12.71
CA PRO A 3 22.28 36.94 13.01
C PRO A 3 23.77 36.79 13.34
N SER A 4 24.05 36.07 14.42
CA SER A 4 25.39 35.80 14.95
C SER A 4 26.27 35.06 13.93
N LEU A 5 27.41 35.66 13.59
CA LEU A 5 28.46 35.17 12.68
C LEU A 5 29.14 33.86 13.13
N THR A 6 28.79 33.34 14.31
CA THR A 6 29.44 32.16 14.91
C THR A 6 29.05 30.84 14.26
N PHE A 7 27.89 30.75 13.59
CA PHE A 7 27.43 29.49 12.97
C PHE A 7 28.28 29.09 11.75
N TRP A 8 28.87 30.06 11.04
CA TRP A 8 29.70 29.79 9.85
C TRP A 8 31.19 29.58 10.15
N MET A 9 31.66 29.84 11.38
CA MET A 9 33.09 29.69 11.73
C MET A 9 33.51 28.22 11.99
N GLY A 10 32.57 27.32 12.30
CA GLY A 10 32.88 25.93 12.64
C GLY A 10 33.32 25.06 11.46
N GLU A 11 32.92 25.40 10.23
CA GLU A 11 33.31 24.63 9.03
C GLU A 11 34.52 25.20 8.29
N ILE A 12 34.78 26.51 8.42
CA ILE A 12 35.89 27.20 7.72
C ILE A 12 37.26 26.85 8.33
N LEU A 13 37.30 26.41 9.59
CA LEU A 13 38.54 26.08 10.31
C LEU A 13 39.11 24.67 10.03
N LYS A 14 38.44 23.84 9.22
CA LYS A 14 38.99 22.53 8.85
C LYS A 14 40.00 22.71 7.70
N PRO A 15 41.29 22.39 7.89
CA PRO A 15 42.27 22.52 6.82
C PRO A 15 41.90 21.58 5.67
N TRP A 16 41.97 22.11 4.44
CA TRP A 16 41.72 21.33 3.24
C TRP A 16 42.82 20.28 3.05
N VAL A 17 42.42 19.02 2.94
CA VAL A 17 43.33 17.93 2.56
C VAL A 17 43.32 17.84 1.04
N VAL A 18 44.46 18.16 0.42
CA VAL A 18 44.65 17.99 -1.02
C VAL A 18 44.88 16.51 -1.30
N LEU A 19 43.96 15.88 -2.03
CA LEU A 19 44.09 14.49 -2.45
C LEU A 19 44.54 14.42 -3.91
N GLN A 20 45.55 13.60 -4.17
CA GLN A 20 45.99 13.32 -5.53
C GLN A 20 45.07 12.28 -6.17
N TYR A 21 44.51 12.63 -7.33
CA TYR A 21 43.63 11.73 -8.07
C TYR A 21 44.45 10.65 -8.81
N HIS A 22 44.00 9.40 -8.69
CA HIS A 22 44.55 8.27 -9.44
C HIS A 22 43.44 7.53 -10.18
N PRO A 23 43.58 7.28 -11.49
CA PRO A 23 42.56 6.58 -12.29
C PRO A 23 42.46 5.11 -11.91
N ILE A 24 41.36 4.47 -12.32
CA ILE A 24 40.98 3.10 -11.91
C ILE A 24 41.99 2.03 -12.35
N ASP A 25 42.72 2.30 -13.43
CA ASP A 25 43.72 1.40 -14.03
C ASP A 25 45.15 1.71 -13.55
N SER A 26 45.31 2.67 -12.63
CA SER A 26 46.62 3.01 -12.10
C SER A 26 47.21 1.85 -11.27
N PRO A 27 48.55 1.70 -11.25
CA PRO A 27 49.22 0.71 -10.41
C PRO A 27 48.87 0.84 -8.93
N LEU A 28 48.65 2.07 -8.45
CA LEU A 28 48.24 2.35 -7.07
C LEU A 28 46.83 1.82 -6.78
N SER A 29 45.89 2.01 -7.71
CA SER A 29 44.53 1.48 -7.58
C SER A 29 44.53 -0.04 -7.47
N ASN A 30 45.33 -0.72 -8.30
CA ASN A 30 45.46 -2.18 -8.26
C ASN A 30 46.09 -2.68 -6.95
N LYS A 31 47.10 -1.98 -6.43
CA LYS A 31 47.69 -2.28 -5.12
C LYS A 31 46.68 -2.12 -3.98
N ILE A 32 45.85 -1.07 -4.02
CA ILE A 32 44.79 -0.85 -3.02
C ILE A 32 43.71 -1.94 -3.12
N LYS A 33 43.29 -2.32 -4.34
CA LYS A 33 42.34 -3.43 -4.56
C LYS A 33 42.85 -4.75 -3.98
N GLN A 34 44.13 -5.06 -4.15
CA GLN A 34 44.74 -6.24 -3.53
C GLN A 34 44.71 -6.18 -1.99
N LYS A 35 44.88 -4.99 -1.38
CA LYS A 35 44.74 -4.83 0.07
C LYS A 35 43.30 -4.94 0.57
N MET A 36 42.31 -4.73 -0.30
CA MET A 36 40.89 -4.91 0.01
C MET A 36 40.42 -6.36 -0.19
N ALA A 37 41.23 -7.20 -0.85
CA ALA A 37 40.97 -8.62 -0.93
C ALA A 37 41.26 -9.24 0.46
N VAL A 38 40.20 -9.66 1.14
CA VAL A 38 40.29 -10.38 2.42
C VAL A 38 40.32 -11.87 2.11
N GLU A 39 41.25 -12.61 2.71
CA GLU A 39 41.24 -14.07 2.64
C GLU A 39 39.91 -14.60 3.20
N VAL A 40 39.31 -15.57 2.51
CA VAL A 40 38.04 -16.15 2.92
C VAL A 40 38.21 -16.86 4.26
N VAL A 41 37.91 -16.15 5.35
CA VAL A 41 37.83 -16.72 6.68
C VAL A 41 36.61 -17.63 6.71
N LYS A 42 36.84 -18.94 6.65
CA LYS A 42 35.79 -19.98 6.62
C LYS A 42 34.87 -19.97 7.86
N ASN A 43 35.24 -19.22 8.90
CA ASN A 43 34.59 -19.24 10.21
C ASN A 43 34.09 -17.84 10.62
N ALA A 44 33.58 -17.03 9.67
CA ALA A 44 32.95 -15.76 10.02
C ALA A 44 31.72 -16.05 10.92
N GLN A 45 31.82 -15.63 12.19
CA GLN A 45 30.77 -15.85 13.18
C GLN A 45 29.68 -14.79 13.00
N PHE A 46 28.65 -15.14 12.25
CA PHE A 46 27.46 -14.31 12.10
C PHE A 46 26.55 -14.50 13.30
N MET A 47 26.07 -13.39 13.87
CA MET A 47 25.07 -13.44 14.93
C MET A 47 23.76 -14.03 14.39
N THR A 48 23.06 -14.81 15.21
CA THR A 48 21.71 -15.21 14.87
C THR A 48 20.78 -14.00 14.89
N ARG A 49 19.64 -14.10 14.19
CA ARG A 49 18.65 -13.01 14.14
C ARG A 49 18.22 -12.55 15.54
N SER A 50 18.09 -13.48 16.47
CA SER A 50 17.67 -13.19 17.85
C SER A 50 18.74 -12.43 18.60
N ASP A 51 20.00 -12.91 18.56
CA ASP A 51 21.12 -12.24 19.24
C ASP A 51 21.33 -10.82 18.73
N TYR A 52 21.14 -10.61 17.43
CA TYR A 52 21.22 -9.28 16.82
C TYR A 52 20.17 -8.34 17.40
N LEU A 53 18.90 -8.75 17.46
CA LEU A 53 17.81 -7.92 17.98
C LEU A 53 18.01 -7.53 19.46
N HIS A 54 18.61 -8.40 20.26
CA HIS A 54 18.92 -8.12 21.67
C HIS A 54 20.16 -7.23 21.87
N SER A 55 21.07 -7.17 20.89
CA SER A 55 22.26 -6.30 20.93
C SER A 55 21.97 -4.83 20.57
N LEU A 56 20.81 -4.55 19.96
CA LEU A 56 20.45 -3.21 19.54
C LEU A 56 20.07 -2.34 20.76
N PRO A 57 20.60 -1.11 20.88
CA PRO A 57 20.25 -0.22 21.98
C PRO A 57 18.74 0.06 22.01
N SER A 58 18.06 -0.38 23.06
CA SER A 58 16.68 0.03 23.33
C SER A 58 16.70 1.50 23.76
N ARG A 59 16.24 2.39 22.88
CA ARG A 59 16.22 3.83 23.17
C ARG A 59 15.17 4.14 24.23
N LYS A 60 15.61 4.41 25.46
CA LYS A 60 14.79 5.00 26.51
C LYS A 60 14.20 6.33 26.01
N LEU A 61 12.90 6.49 26.22
CA LEU A 61 12.12 7.69 25.91
C LEU A 61 12.72 8.90 26.60
N ALA A 62 13.12 9.90 25.81
CA ALA A 62 13.32 11.26 26.28
C ALA A 62 12.23 12.13 25.67
N ASP A 63 11.78 13.05 26.50
CA ASP A 63 10.53 13.80 26.54
C ASP A 63 10.20 14.62 25.28
N GLU A 64 8.90 14.89 25.12
CA GLU A 64 8.27 15.63 24.04
C GLU A 64 8.76 17.09 23.94
N THR A 65 8.85 17.62 22.71
CA THR A 65 8.14 18.85 22.28
C THR A 65 8.54 19.30 20.86
N VAL A 66 7.58 19.98 20.20
CA VAL A 66 7.72 20.92 19.05
C VAL A 66 7.51 20.40 17.60
N THR A 67 6.23 20.21 17.28
CA THR A 67 5.41 20.86 16.21
C THR A 67 5.95 21.33 14.84
N ARG A 68 5.09 21.07 13.84
CA ARG A 68 4.71 21.91 12.66
C ARG A 68 5.81 22.33 11.67
N ALA A 69 6.20 21.43 10.75
CA ALA A 69 6.80 21.84 9.46
C ALA A 69 6.77 20.79 8.32
N SER A 70 5.98 19.71 8.40
CA SER A 70 6.14 18.57 7.47
C SER A 70 5.05 18.39 6.40
N SER A 71 4.20 19.39 6.18
CA SER A 71 3.03 19.24 5.29
C SER A 71 3.33 19.29 3.77
N MET A 72 4.57 19.49 3.31
CA MET A 72 4.82 19.76 1.87
C MET A 72 5.72 18.77 1.13
N ARG A 73 6.08 17.60 1.68
CA ARG A 73 7.06 16.69 1.04
C ARG A 73 6.57 15.25 0.77
N MET A 74 5.29 15.05 0.48
CA MET A 74 4.75 13.73 0.10
C MET A 74 4.67 13.47 -1.42
N GLN A 75 4.97 14.46 -2.27
CA GLN A 75 4.83 14.31 -3.73
C GLN A 75 5.99 13.57 -4.43
N LYS A 76 7.05 13.15 -3.72
CA LYS A 76 8.22 12.49 -4.33
C LYS A 76 8.30 10.96 -4.16
N LEU A 77 7.36 10.32 -3.45
CA LEU A 77 7.41 8.87 -3.21
C LEU A 77 6.64 8.01 -4.24
N GLY A 78 5.76 8.60 -5.06
CA GLY A 78 4.87 7.85 -5.96
C GLY A 78 5.51 7.23 -7.20
N LYS A 79 6.75 7.58 -7.57
CA LYS A 79 7.38 7.07 -8.80
C LYS A 79 8.03 5.68 -8.65
N LYS A 80 8.31 5.22 -7.43
CA LYS A 80 8.96 3.91 -7.22
C LYS A 80 7.98 2.73 -7.20
N PHE A 81 6.73 2.95 -6.80
CA PHE A 81 5.72 1.87 -6.73
C PHE A 81 5.27 1.36 -8.11
N SER A 82 5.39 2.18 -9.16
CA SER A 82 4.96 1.80 -10.53
C SER A 82 5.88 0.80 -11.22
N MET A 83 7.12 0.58 -10.74
CA MET A 83 8.09 -0.28 -11.43
C MET A 83 8.05 -1.75 -10.99
N MET A 84 7.28 -2.09 -9.95
CA MET A 84 7.28 -3.45 -9.37
C MET A 84 6.10 -4.33 -9.77
N ILE A 85 5.14 -3.82 -10.56
CA ILE A 85 3.91 -4.56 -10.89
C ILE A 85 4.05 -5.45 -12.15
N ASP A 86 5.06 -5.24 -13.01
CA ASP A 86 5.12 -5.86 -14.34
C ASP A 86 6.01 -7.11 -14.47
N SER A 87 6.17 -7.93 -13.41
CA SER A 87 6.96 -9.16 -13.55
C SER A 87 6.49 -10.27 -12.63
N GLN A 88 5.50 -11.05 -13.06
CA GLN A 88 5.51 -12.51 -12.95
C GLN A 88 4.29 -13.11 -13.65
N ALA A 89 4.53 -13.72 -14.82
CA ALA A 89 3.62 -14.63 -15.49
C ALA A 89 4.27 -16.02 -15.58
N SER A 90 3.44 -17.02 -15.29
CA SER A 90 3.49 -18.46 -15.62
C SER A 90 4.67 -19.31 -15.14
N ASP A 91 4.36 -20.31 -14.31
CA ASP A 91 4.40 -21.71 -14.77
C ASP A 91 3.50 -22.63 -13.93
N SER A 92 2.79 -23.50 -14.64
CA SER A 92 1.79 -24.46 -14.15
C SER A 92 2.38 -25.87 -14.15
N VAL A 93 2.19 -26.64 -13.07
CA VAL A 93 2.38 -28.11 -13.09
C VAL A 93 1.26 -28.77 -12.26
N GLU A 94 0.49 -29.61 -12.94
CA GLU A 94 -0.46 -30.58 -12.38
C GLU A 94 0.28 -31.73 -11.66
N THR A 95 -0.32 -32.30 -10.61
CA THR A 95 -0.37 -33.77 -10.43
C THR A 95 -1.49 -34.16 -9.46
N LYS A 96 -1.99 -35.38 -9.66
CA LYS A 96 -3.26 -35.96 -9.22
C LYS A 96 -3.18 -36.66 -7.85
N THR A 97 -4.37 -36.82 -7.26
CA THR A 97 -4.96 -37.79 -6.28
C THR A 97 -4.15 -39.08 -5.97
N GLU A 98 -4.19 -39.73 -4.77
CA GLU A 98 -5.36 -40.23 -4.00
C GLU A 98 -4.98 -40.89 -2.62
N HIS A 99 -5.97 -40.98 -1.71
CA HIS A 99 -6.26 -41.93 -0.60
C HIS A 99 -5.28 -42.25 0.57
N ASN A 100 -5.72 -42.06 1.83
CA ASN A 100 -6.31 -43.13 2.69
C ASN A 100 -6.90 -42.63 4.04
N ALA A 101 -7.83 -43.40 4.61
CA ALA A 101 -8.74 -43.02 5.72
C ALA A 101 -8.37 -43.58 7.12
N ASP A 102 -9.10 -43.04 8.11
CA ASP A 102 -9.47 -43.53 9.45
C ASP A 102 -8.46 -43.59 10.62
N SER A 103 -8.71 -42.80 11.66
CA SER A 103 -9.50 -43.24 12.83
C SER A 103 -9.45 -42.24 14.01
N SER A 104 -10.51 -42.28 14.81
CA SER A 104 -10.94 -41.33 15.85
C SER A 104 -10.14 -41.35 17.17
N SER A 105 -10.09 -40.23 17.90
CA SER A 105 -10.59 -40.14 19.30
C SER A 105 -10.44 -38.74 19.95
N LYS A 106 -11.61 -38.20 20.35
CA LYS A 106 -11.94 -37.26 21.45
C LYS A 106 -10.84 -36.37 22.07
N ARG A 107 -11.09 -35.05 22.06
CA ARG A 107 -11.17 -34.21 23.27
C ARG A 107 -11.86 -32.87 22.96
N ASP A 108 -13.13 -32.78 23.36
CA ASP A 108 -13.89 -31.53 23.48
C ASP A 108 -13.30 -30.69 24.63
N GLY A 109 -13.13 -29.39 24.41
CA GLY A 109 -12.88 -28.45 25.50
C GLY A 109 -12.03 -27.21 25.23
N ASP A 110 -11.41 -27.04 24.05
CA ASP A 110 -10.46 -25.92 23.83
C ASP A 110 -10.67 -25.15 22.50
N VAL A 111 -11.67 -25.55 21.70
CA VAL A 111 -11.86 -25.09 20.31
C VAL A 111 -12.47 -23.67 20.21
N ILE A 112 -12.97 -23.10 21.31
CA ILE A 112 -13.62 -21.78 21.28
C ILE A 112 -12.61 -20.63 21.47
N GLN A 113 -11.39 -20.90 21.98
CA GLN A 113 -10.37 -19.85 22.16
C GLN A 113 -9.54 -19.60 20.89
N SER A 114 -9.31 -20.63 20.04
CA SER A 114 -8.42 -20.53 18.87
C SER A 114 -9.10 -20.03 17.58
N LEU A 115 -10.44 -19.99 17.54
CA LEU A 115 -11.16 -19.44 16.38
C LEU A 115 -11.16 -17.91 16.37
N ALA A 116 -10.94 -17.28 17.52
CA ALA A 116 -10.78 -15.84 17.66
C ALA A 116 -9.39 -15.34 17.26
N GLU A 117 -8.38 -16.22 17.16
CA GLU A 117 -7.00 -15.85 16.84
C GLU A 117 -6.76 -15.47 15.37
N GLN A 118 -7.74 -15.72 14.49
CA GLN A 118 -7.63 -15.38 13.06
C GLN A 118 -8.50 -14.19 12.64
N SER A 119 -9.43 -13.74 13.49
CA SER A 119 -10.25 -12.57 13.18
C SER A 119 -9.47 -11.29 13.41
N ILE A 120 -9.53 -10.37 12.45
CA ILE A 120 -8.89 -9.06 12.58
C ILE A 120 -9.50 -8.32 13.80
N PRO A 121 -8.70 -7.87 14.77
CA PRO A 121 -9.21 -7.11 15.92
C PRO A 121 -9.90 -5.82 15.48
N ILE A 122 -11.04 -5.48 16.10
CA ILE A 122 -11.88 -4.32 15.72
C ILE A 122 -11.08 -3.01 15.76
N GLU A 123 -10.20 -2.83 16.76
CA GLU A 123 -9.33 -1.65 16.88
C GLU A 123 -8.38 -1.49 15.68
N THR A 124 -8.00 -2.60 15.06
CA THR A 124 -7.15 -2.63 13.88
C THR A 124 -7.92 -2.22 12.62
N HIS A 125 -9.24 -2.40 12.57
CA HIS A 125 -10.07 -2.08 11.39
C HIS A 125 -9.96 -0.61 10.99
N LYS A 126 -9.84 0.32 11.94
CA LYS A 126 -9.63 1.75 11.64
C LYS A 126 -8.35 1.98 10.84
N HIS A 127 -7.28 1.29 11.20
CA HIS A 127 -5.98 1.44 10.56
C HIS A 127 -5.95 0.73 9.20
N ILE A 128 -6.61 -0.42 9.07
CA ILE A 128 -6.77 -1.11 7.77
C ILE A 128 -7.57 -0.23 6.81
N ARG A 129 -8.72 0.30 7.24
CA ARG A 129 -9.53 1.23 6.42
C ARG A 129 -8.71 2.41 5.94
N ARG A 130 -7.87 2.98 6.81
CA ARG A 130 -6.94 4.04 6.42
C ARG A 130 -5.96 3.58 5.35
N GLY A 131 -5.35 2.40 5.49
CA GLY A 131 -4.44 1.84 4.48
C GLY A 131 -5.14 1.63 3.14
N VAL A 132 -6.36 1.08 3.15
CA VAL A 132 -7.20 0.92 1.95
C VAL A 132 -7.48 2.27 1.30
N LEU A 133 -7.84 3.31 2.07
CA LEU A 133 -8.03 4.67 1.55
C LEU A 133 -6.74 5.25 0.94
N GLU A 134 -5.58 5.01 1.56
CA GLU A 134 -4.29 5.44 1.00
C GLU A 134 -3.99 4.77 -0.34
N ILE A 135 -4.39 3.51 -0.54
CA ILE A 135 -4.28 2.81 -1.84
C ILE A 135 -5.25 3.42 -2.86
N PHE A 136 -6.50 3.72 -2.46
CA PHE A 136 -7.50 4.34 -3.34
C PHE A 136 -7.13 5.77 -3.80
N ASN A 137 -6.24 6.47 -3.10
CA ASN A 137 -5.74 7.78 -3.56
C ASN A 137 -5.00 7.71 -4.90
N TYR A 138 -4.52 6.52 -5.30
CA TYR A 138 -3.83 6.33 -6.57
C TYR A 138 -4.75 5.84 -7.68
N LYS A 139 -5.69 4.94 -7.36
CA LYS A 139 -6.65 4.36 -8.30
C LYS A 139 -8.02 4.27 -7.64
N THR A 140 -9.06 4.68 -8.35
CA THR A 140 -10.44 4.76 -7.83
C THR A 140 -11.22 3.44 -7.91
N VAL A 141 -10.74 2.50 -8.73
CA VAL A 141 -11.29 1.16 -8.92
C VAL A 141 -10.15 0.15 -8.77
N LEU A 142 -10.32 -0.83 -7.88
CA LEU A 142 -9.28 -1.79 -7.50
C LEU A 142 -9.85 -3.20 -7.40
N SER A 143 -9.07 -4.22 -7.75
CA SER A 143 -9.39 -5.61 -7.51
C SER A 143 -9.06 -5.96 -6.06
N PHE A 144 -9.61 -7.08 -5.57
CA PHE A 144 -9.24 -7.57 -4.24
C PHE A 144 -7.73 -7.80 -4.13
N GLN A 145 -7.12 -8.39 -5.16
CA GLN A 145 -5.69 -8.69 -5.19
C GLN A 145 -4.85 -7.41 -5.20
N SER A 146 -5.24 -6.38 -5.96
CA SER A 146 -4.56 -5.08 -5.96
C SER A 146 -4.59 -4.41 -4.59
N ILE A 147 -5.69 -4.56 -3.84
CA ILE A 147 -5.78 -4.05 -2.46
C ILE A 147 -4.86 -4.84 -1.53
N VAL A 148 -4.86 -6.18 -1.60
CA VAL A 148 -3.96 -7.03 -0.80
C VAL A 148 -2.50 -6.71 -1.08
N SER A 149 -2.11 -6.61 -2.34
CA SER A 149 -0.75 -6.24 -2.76
C SER A 149 -0.37 -4.83 -2.30
N GLY A 150 -1.31 -3.87 -2.35
CA GLY A 150 -1.09 -2.53 -1.81
C GLY A 150 -0.87 -2.53 -0.30
N LEU A 151 -1.65 -3.33 0.45
CA LEU A 151 -1.48 -3.50 1.89
C LEU A 151 -0.16 -4.21 2.21
N GLN A 152 0.24 -5.21 1.43
CA GLN A 152 1.54 -5.87 1.56
C GLN A 152 2.69 -4.88 1.32
N GLY A 153 2.56 -3.99 0.34
CA GLY A 153 3.51 -2.90 0.11
C GLY A 153 3.62 -1.96 1.32
N ILE A 154 2.50 -1.64 1.97
CA ILE A 154 2.48 -0.85 3.21
C ILE A 154 3.15 -1.61 4.37
N ALA A 155 2.88 -2.91 4.51
CA ALA A 155 3.44 -3.76 5.57
C ALA A 155 4.96 -3.95 5.46
N CYS A 156 5.48 -4.08 4.23
CA CYS A 156 6.91 -4.29 3.96
C CYS A 156 7.74 -2.99 3.98
N TRP A 157 7.09 -1.83 3.98
CA TRP A 157 7.79 -0.56 3.94
C TRP A 157 8.36 -0.18 5.32
N SER A 158 9.66 0.14 5.36
CA SER A 158 10.28 0.73 6.54
C SER A 158 10.01 2.24 6.57
N PRO A 159 9.25 2.76 7.55
CA PRO A 159 8.91 4.17 7.55
C PRO A 159 10.10 5.06 7.89
N LEU A 160 10.34 6.08 7.06
CA LEU A 160 11.40 7.07 7.28
C LEU A 160 11.18 7.89 8.58
N LYS A 161 9.93 7.96 9.04
CA LYS A 161 9.52 8.60 10.31
C LYS A 161 8.77 7.60 11.17
N ASN A 162 9.21 7.46 12.41
CA ASN A 162 8.74 6.44 13.32
C ASN A 162 7.54 6.90 14.19
N ASP A 163 6.52 7.49 13.55
CA ASP A 163 5.28 7.90 14.23
C ASP A 163 4.44 6.68 14.63
N VAL A 164 3.84 6.71 15.82
CA VAL A 164 2.86 5.74 16.31
C VAL A 164 1.78 5.46 15.27
N LYS A 165 1.24 6.49 14.60
CA LYS A 165 0.21 6.32 13.56
C LYS A 165 0.70 5.48 12.39
N THR A 166 1.95 5.67 11.99
CA THR A 166 2.58 4.93 10.89
C THR A 166 2.86 3.48 11.31
N ARG A 167 3.34 3.26 12.54
CA ARG A 167 3.52 1.90 13.09
C ARG A 167 2.22 1.13 13.16
N LEU A 168 1.16 1.76 13.67
CA LEU A 168 -0.17 1.13 13.77
C LEU A 168 -0.70 0.79 12.38
N LEU A 169 -0.50 1.65 11.39
CA LEU A 169 -0.86 1.38 10.00
C LEU A 169 -0.09 0.19 9.41
N VAL A 170 1.24 0.15 9.58
CA VAL A 170 2.10 -0.94 9.08
C VAL A 170 1.73 -2.28 9.73
N ASN A 171 1.55 -2.30 11.06
CA ASN A 171 1.12 -3.50 11.78
C ASN A 171 -0.28 -3.96 11.35
N ALA A 172 -1.21 -3.01 11.19
CA ALA A 172 -2.55 -3.30 10.72
C ALA A 172 -2.57 -3.89 9.30
N ALA A 173 -1.71 -3.37 8.41
CA ALA A 173 -1.56 -3.90 7.06
C ALA A 173 -0.99 -5.32 7.06
N ALA A 174 0.02 -5.62 7.90
CA ALA A 174 0.56 -6.97 8.06
C ALA A 174 -0.51 -7.96 8.56
N LEU A 175 -1.32 -7.54 9.53
CA LEU A 175 -2.45 -8.34 10.03
C LEU A 175 -3.52 -8.55 8.94
N ALA A 176 -3.85 -7.51 8.17
CA ALA A 176 -4.81 -7.60 7.08
C ALA A 176 -4.40 -8.61 6.00
N VAL A 177 -3.12 -8.62 5.61
CA VAL A 177 -2.57 -9.57 4.62
C VAL A 177 -2.59 -11.01 5.12
N SER A 178 -2.44 -11.21 6.43
CA SER A 178 -2.43 -12.54 7.05
C SER A 178 -3.83 -13.03 7.46
N ALA A 179 -4.84 -12.18 7.35
CA ALA A 179 -6.20 -12.47 7.80
C ALA A 179 -6.99 -13.31 6.79
N PRO A 180 -8.04 -14.01 7.24
CA PRO A 180 -8.99 -14.66 6.36
C PRO A 180 -9.60 -13.67 5.35
N GLU A 181 -9.74 -14.13 4.12
CA GLU A 181 -10.24 -13.32 3.00
C GLU A 181 -11.60 -12.67 3.30
N LYS A 182 -12.49 -13.40 3.98
CA LYS A 182 -13.82 -12.93 4.38
C LYS A 182 -13.76 -11.70 5.30
N ASP A 183 -12.84 -11.71 6.26
CA ASP A 183 -12.74 -10.65 7.27
C ASP A 183 -12.17 -9.38 6.62
N LEU A 184 -11.13 -9.52 5.81
CA LEU A 184 -10.57 -8.40 5.07
C LEU A 184 -11.60 -7.77 4.12
N ARG A 185 -12.39 -8.59 3.41
CA ARG A 185 -13.47 -8.08 2.56
C ARG A 185 -14.49 -7.26 3.33
N SER A 186 -14.91 -7.74 4.51
CA SER A 186 -15.85 -6.99 5.36
C SER A 186 -15.32 -5.60 5.72
N VAL A 187 -14.03 -5.49 6.03
CA VAL A 187 -13.38 -4.21 6.33
C VAL A 187 -13.28 -3.30 5.09
N ILE A 188 -12.95 -3.86 3.92
CA ILE A 188 -12.90 -3.12 2.65
C ILE A 188 -14.30 -2.59 2.28
N GLU A 189 -15.34 -3.40 2.44
CA GLU A 189 -16.73 -3.03 2.11
C GLU A 189 -17.30 -1.92 3.00
N GLN A 190 -16.64 -1.59 4.12
CA GLN A 190 -16.99 -0.40 4.89
C GLN A 190 -16.62 0.89 4.16
N VAL A 191 -15.53 0.91 3.39
CA VAL A 191 -15.02 2.11 2.69
C VAL A 191 -15.26 2.09 1.18
N ALA A 192 -15.45 0.91 0.59
CA ALA A 192 -15.66 0.72 -0.83
C ALA A 192 -16.92 -0.12 -1.10
N VAL A 193 -17.41 -0.04 -2.33
CA VAL A 193 -18.55 -0.79 -2.83
C VAL A 193 -18.05 -1.87 -3.78
N ARG A 194 -18.47 -3.11 -3.55
CA ARG A 194 -18.18 -4.23 -4.45
C ARG A 194 -19.08 -4.16 -5.68
N VAL A 195 -18.49 -4.18 -6.86
CA VAL A 195 -19.16 -4.18 -8.18
C VAL A 195 -18.47 -5.21 -9.06
N HIS A 196 -19.13 -6.31 -9.41
CA HIS A 196 -18.63 -7.31 -10.38
C HIS A 196 -17.21 -7.83 -10.15
N GLY A 197 -16.80 -7.98 -8.89
CA GLY A 197 -15.47 -8.48 -8.52
C GLY A 197 -14.39 -7.40 -8.33
N VAL A 198 -14.71 -6.13 -8.60
CA VAL A 198 -13.87 -4.98 -8.24
C VAL A 198 -14.49 -4.17 -7.10
N TYR A 199 -13.69 -3.33 -6.48
CA TYR A 199 -14.06 -2.41 -5.42
C TYR A 199 -13.93 -0.97 -5.92
N VAL A 200 -15.00 -0.20 -5.76
CA VAL A 200 -15.06 1.22 -6.09
C VAL A 200 -15.20 2.00 -4.79
N LEU A 201 -14.38 3.02 -4.55
CA LEU A 201 -14.46 3.83 -3.32
C LEU A 201 -15.91 4.35 -3.09
N LYS A 202 -16.38 4.54 -1.86
CA LYS A 202 -17.75 5.08 -1.63
C LYS A 202 -17.86 6.58 -1.90
N THR A 203 -16.86 7.35 -1.50
CA THR A 203 -16.88 8.82 -1.53
C THR A 203 -15.52 9.29 -2.04
N ALA A 204 -15.50 10.11 -3.08
CA ALA A 204 -14.27 10.67 -3.63
C ALA A 204 -13.83 11.95 -2.89
N GLY A 205 -14.66 12.46 -1.98
CA GLY A 205 -14.40 13.67 -1.20
C GLY A 205 -14.85 14.95 -1.91
N ASP A 206 -15.61 14.81 -3.00
CA ASP A 206 -16.24 15.92 -3.72
C ASP A 206 -17.76 15.83 -3.57
N PRO A 207 -18.36 16.60 -2.64
CA PRO A 207 -19.79 16.56 -2.38
C PRO A 207 -20.67 16.91 -3.59
N ALA A 208 -20.14 17.62 -4.59
CA ALA A 208 -20.88 17.97 -5.79
C ALA A 208 -21.00 16.77 -6.75
N LEU A 209 -19.94 15.97 -6.86
CA LEU A 209 -19.86 14.83 -7.80
C LEU A 209 -20.27 13.49 -7.16
N ASP A 210 -20.11 13.34 -5.85
CA ASP A 210 -20.41 12.12 -5.11
C ASP A 210 -21.85 11.57 -5.34
N PRO A 211 -22.91 12.40 -5.43
CA PRO A 211 -24.26 11.92 -5.75
C PRO A 211 -24.33 11.24 -7.12
N LEU A 212 -23.77 11.85 -8.16
CA LEU A 212 -23.73 11.27 -9.51
C LEU A 212 -22.88 10.01 -9.53
N ARG A 213 -21.74 10.03 -8.84
CA ARG A 213 -20.84 8.89 -8.68
C ARG A 213 -21.57 7.69 -8.10
N ASN A 214 -22.39 7.89 -7.06
CA ASN A 214 -23.21 6.85 -6.46
C ASN A 214 -24.26 6.29 -7.45
N VAL A 215 -24.90 7.15 -8.23
CA VAL A 215 -25.83 6.70 -9.30
C VAL A 215 -25.13 5.80 -10.30
N VAL A 216 -23.92 6.18 -10.75
CA VAL A 216 -23.13 5.35 -11.69
C VAL A 216 -22.76 4.00 -11.07
N ILE A 217 -22.34 3.98 -9.81
CA ILE A 217 -22.03 2.74 -9.08
C ILE A 217 -23.27 1.83 -9.01
N SER A 218 -24.42 2.36 -8.58
CA SER A 218 -25.68 1.61 -8.50
C SER A 218 -26.14 1.07 -9.85
N LEU A 219 -25.95 1.84 -10.93
CA LEU A 219 -26.26 1.40 -12.29
C LEU A 219 -25.42 0.20 -12.73
N TYR A 220 -24.15 0.14 -12.34
CA TYR A 220 -23.33 -1.05 -12.62
C TYR A 220 -23.73 -2.22 -11.73
N GLN A 221 -23.99 -2.02 -10.44
CA GLN A 221 -24.42 -3.09 -9.54
C GLN A 221 -25.69 -3.82 -10.03
N ALA A 222 -26.64 -3.08 -10.61
CA ALA A 222 -27.89 -3.64 -11.13
C ALA A 222 -27.75 -4.35 -12.50
N ARG A 223 -26.54 -4.46 -13.05
CA ARG A 223 -26.27 -5.02 -14.38
C ARG A 223 -25.36 -6.24 -14.29
N GLU A 224 -25.14 -6.91 -15.43
CA GLU A 224 -24.16 -7.99 -15.53
C GLU A 224 -22.70 -7.47 -15.49
N PRO A 225 -21.73 -8.32 -15.12
CA PRO A 225 -20.31 -8.03 -15.27
C PRO A 225 -19.97 -7.56 -16.69
N ASN A 226 -19.07 -6.59 -16.82
CA ASN A 226 -18.65 -5.99 -18.10
C ASN A 226 -19.79 -5.31 -18.89
N ALA A 227 -20.92 -5.01 -18.25
CA ALA A 227 -22.00 -4.27 -18.87
C ALA A 227 -21.53 -2.88 -19.33
N LYS A 228 -22.12 -2.43 -20.44
CA LYS A 228 -21.82 -1.13 -21.06
C LYS A 228 -22.86 -0.10 -20.67
N LEU A 229 -22.42 1.05 -20.17
CA LEU A 229 -23.30 2.20 -19.89
C LEU A 229 -23.25 3.24 -21.01
N ARG A 230 -24.43 3.76 -21.37
CA ARG A 230 -24.58 4.84 -22.35
C ARG A 230 -24.95 6.13 -21.60
N LYS A 231 -24.45 7.26 -22.10
CA LYS A 231 -24.69 8.61 -21.54
C LYS A 231 -26.17 8.90 -21.27
N LYS A 232 -27.05 8.59 -22.24
CA LYS A 232 -28.51 8.80 -22.09
C LYS A 232 -29.09 8.10 -20.86
N LYS A 233 -28.67 6.86 -20.60
CA LYS A 233 -29.15 6.07 -19.44
C LYS A 233 -28.64 6.65 -18.12
N VAL A 234 -27.40 7.14 -18.09
CA VAL A 234 -26.83 7.79 -16.90
C VAL A 234 -27.56 9.09 -16.58
N LYS A 235 -27.76 9.97 -17.57
CA LYS A 235 -28.52 11.21 -17.36
C LYS A 235 -29.96 10.97 -16.92
N GLN A 236 -30.65 10.01 -17.56
CA GLN A 236 -32.01 9.62 -17.17
C GLN A 236 -32.06 9.10 -15.73
N ALA A 237 -31.13 8.23 -15.33
CA ALA A 237 -31.07 7.70 -13.98
C ALA A 237 -30.79 8.80 -12.95
N ALA A 238 -29.86 9.70 -13.24
CA ALA A 238 -29.57 10.82 -12.34
C ALA A 238 -30.74 11.79 -12.20
N GLN A 239 -31.42 12.12 -13.29
CA GLN A 239 -32.63 12.94 -13.22
C GLN A 239 -33.72 12.25 -12.39
N SER A 240 -33.86 10.92 -12.52
CA SER A 240 -34.86 10.15 -11.77
C SER A 240 -34.50 9.98 -10.29
N CYS A 241 -33.22 9.80 -9.96
CA CYS A 241 -32.75 9.50 -8.60
C CYS A 241 -32.37 10.73 -7.78
N LEU A 242 -31.87 11.78 -8.43
CA LEU A 242 -31.33 12.98 -7.79
C LEU A 242 -32.15 14.25 -8.09
N ASN A 243 -33.06 14.20 -9.07
CA ASN A 243 -33.82 15.36 -9.56
C ASN A 243 -32.92 16.53 -10.02
N ILE A 244 -31.72 16.21 -10.54
CA ILE A 244 -30.74 17.18 -11.02
C ILE A 244 -30.49 16.92 -12.52
N ASP A 245 -30.41 17.99 -13.31
CA ASP A 245 -29.86 17.91 -14.67
C ASP A 245 -28.34 18.05 -14.62
N ILE A 246 -27.64 17.07 -15.19
CA ILE A 246 -26.18 16.98 -15.10
C ILE A 246 -25.55 17.64 -16.32
N SER A 247 -24.61 18.55 -16.05
CA SER A 247 -23.77 19.12 -17.09
C SER A 247 -22.91 18.04 -17.77
N ASP A 248 -22.55 18.27 -19.03
CA ASP A 248 -21.66 17.35 -19.73
C ASP A 248 -20.28 17.23 -19.07
N ASN A 249 -19.81 18.30 -18.40
CA ASN A 249 -18.54 18.29 -17.69
C ASN A 249 -18.56 17.35 -16.48
N GLU A 250 -19.54 17.49 -15.58
CA GLU A 250 -19.69 16.62 -14.39
C GLU A 250 -19.84 15.15 -14.80
N TYR A 251 -20.63 14.90 -15.86
CA TYR A 251 -20.75 13.56 -16.43
C TYR A 251 -19.38 13.00 -16.84
N TYR A 252 -18.61 13.73 -17.65
CA TYR A 252 -17.33 13.21 -18.12
C TYR A 252 -16.28 13.10 -17.01
N GLN A 253 -16.34 13.93 -15.98
CA GLN A 253 -15.47 13.82 -14.80
C GLN A 253 -15.68 12.48 -14.09
N VAL A 254 -16.93 12.18 -13.68
CA VAL A 254 -17.26 10.91 -13.00
C VAL A 254 -16.99 9.70 -13.89
N MET A 255 -17.34 9.77 -15.18
CA MET A 255 -17.14 8.64 -16.08
C MET A 255 -15.65 8.35 -16.35
N ARG A 256 -14.78 9.37 -16.47
CA ARG A 256 -13.33 9.15 -16.61
C ARG A 256 -12.68 8.67 -15.31
N GLU A 257 -13.23 9.07 -14.17
CA GLU A 257 -12.81 8.59 -12.88
C GLU A 257 -13.04 7.07 -12.76
N LEU A 258 -14.23 6.58 -13.07
CA LEU A 258 -14.62 5.19 -12.80
C LEU A 258 -14.47 4.24 -13.99
N CYS A 259 -14.55 4.75 -15.22
CA CYS A 259 -14.75 3.94 -16.42
C CYS A 259 -13.66 4.18 -17.46
N ILE A 260 -13.63 3.28 -18.45
CA ILE A 260 -12.82 3.37 -19.66
C ILE A 260 -13.77 3.63 -20.83
N PRO A 261 -13.47 4.61 -21.71
CA PRO A 261 -14.29 4.83 -22.90
C PRO A 261 -14.14 3.65 -23.87
N LYS A 262 -15.28 3.20 -24.39
CA LYS A 262 -15.40 2.33 -25.57
C LYS A 262 -16.13 3.12 -26.66
N LYS A 263 -16.12 2.64 -27.91
CA LYS A 263 -16.64 3.35 -29.11
C LYS A 263 -17.84 4.28 -28.84
N PHE A 264 -18.90 3.79 -28.21
CA PHE A 264 -20.11 4.58 -27.88
C PHE A 264 -20.67 4.29 -26.48
N SER A 265 -19.84 3.76 -25.60
CA SER A 265 -20.25 3.34 -24.28
C SER A 265 -19.10 3.41 -23.29
N TRP A 266 -19.42 3.26 -22.02
CA TRP A 266 -18.46 3.20 -20.95
C TRP A 266 -18.51 1.83 -20.31
N GLU A 267 -17.35 1.36 -19.89
CA GLU A 267 -17.18 0.11 -19.18
C GLU A 267 -16.37 0.40 -17.92
N LEU A 268 -16.72 -0.25 -16.80
CA LEU A 268 -16.02 -0.03 -15.54
C LEU A 268 -14.54 -0.41 -15.69
N LYS A 269 -13.63 0.33 -15.04
CA LYS A 269 -12.21 -0.01 -15.05
C LYS A 269 -11.97 -1.41 -14.48
N SER A 270 -11.08 -2.16 -15.13
CA SER A 270 -10.49 -3.36 -14.53
C SER A 270 -9.68 -2.94 -13.31
N GLY A 271 -9.83 -3.65 -12.19
CA GLY A 271 -9.23 -3.27 -10.90
C GLY A 271 -7.71 -3.45 -10.80
N GLU A 272 -7.02 -3.54 -11.93
CA GLU A 272 -5.57 -3.74 -12.03
C GLU A 272 -4.81 -2.44 -11.87
#